data_AF-A0A2A9A449-F1
#
_entry.id   AF-A0A2A9A449-F1
#
_cell.length_a   1.000
_cell.length_b   1.000
_cell.length_c   1.000
_cell.angle_alpha   90.00
_cell.angle_beta   90.00
_cell.angle_gamma   90.00
#
_symmetry.space_group_name_H-M   'P 1'
#
loop_
_entity.id
_entity.type
_entity.pdbx_description
1 polymer ?
#
loop_
_entity_poly.entity_id
_entity_poly.type
_entity_poly.pdbx_seq_one_letter_code
_entity_poly.pdbx_strand_id
1 'polypeptide(L)'
;MTILLYYLPFNLIWGDGLSKAEKRQIRLRILNIQDDKCKGCIKVPKYSDICKNQKTSWCAENCEIGERLKRLGESLLEGRTEHMAEQKNWDQICATAEKLRASDEKKWTWGNIAAELGVTEGNLYYQVSKRREANGTPVKRVGASKNHQNTKPSPQPQNVEKTKSEPSGLISIATEHFDTTEKLDAFWKDRLNAILDEKDVMQKELREVSKLYEKLKGIKEKLAQDFIAEKKLRFETEDALKLSQDQLQSRDEDYNTLLNEFNAITEKNHEIEHDLGKMHIDVRAAEETAAKERERRLDLQGRAQALGMALKVVL
;
A
#
# COMPACT_ATOMS: atom_id res chain seq x y z
N MET A 1 -16.83 -32.67 -5.91
CA MET A 1 -16.31 -31.94 -7.08
C MET A 1 -16.58 -30.46 -6.88
N THR A 2 -15.52 -29.75 -6.54
CA THR A 2 -15.46 -28.36 -6.06
C THR A 2 -15.60 -27.39 -7.23
N ILE A 3 -16.70 -26.64 -7.27
CA ILE A 3 -16.90 -25.57 -8.25
C ILE A 3 -16.10 -24.35 -7.78
N LEU A 4 -14.95 -24.16 -8.42
CA LEU A 4 -14.18 -22.92 -8.44
C LEU A 4 -15.05 -21.80 -9.05
N LEU A 5 -15.53 -20.89 -8.20
CA LEU A 5 -15.97 -19.57 -8.65
C LEU A 5 -14.72 -18.70 -8.82
N TYR A 6 -14.15 -18.77 -10.01
CA TYR A 6 -13.30 -17.70 -10.53
C TYR A 6 -14.13 -16.41 -10.69
N TYR A 7 -13.43 -15.28 -10.55
CA TYR A 7 -13.86 -13.89 -10.65
C TYR A 7 -14.39 -13.21 -9.38
N LEU A 8 -13.43 -12.80 -8.54
CA LEU A 8 -13.16 -11.38 -8.29
C LEU A 8 -11.75 -11.19 -7.67
N PRO A 9 -10.66 -11.43 -8.44
CA PRO A 9 -9.33 -10.98 -8.04
C PRO A 9 -9.14 -9.56 -8.58
N PHE A 10 -9.67 -8.53 -7.91
CA PHE A 10 -9.25 -7.15 -8.21
C PHE A 10 -9.18 -6.27 -6.95
N ASN A 11 -7.93 -6.05 -6.55
CA ASN A 11 -7.37 -4.92 -5.83
C ASN A 11 -7.80 -4.67 -4.37
N LEU A 12 -6.85 -5.05 -3.51
CA LEU A 12 -6.68 -4.69 -2.11
C LEU A 12 -6.06 -3.30 -1.89
N ILE A 13 -6.01 -2.42 -2.89
CA ILE A 13 -5.21 -1.19 -2.83
C ILE A 13 -5.93 0.05 -3.39
N TRP A 14 -7.24 0.27 -3.15
CA TRP A 14 -7.82 1.58 -3.48
C TRP A 14 -8.83 2.03 -2.40
N GLY A 15 -8.54 3.20 -1.82
CA GLY A 15 -9.33 3.83 -0.77
C GLY A 15 -10.59 4.45 -1.35
N ASP A 16 -11.70 3.72 -1.22
CA ASP A 16 -13.03 4.10 -1.71
C ASP A 16 -13.98 4.02 -0.51
N GLY A 17 -14.29 5.16 0.13
CA GLY A 17 -15.39 5.42 1.07
C GLY A 17 -15.55 4.56 2.34
N LEU A 18 -15.44 3.25 2.22
CA LEU A 18 -15.45 2.22 3.24
C LEU A 18 -14.01 1.84 3.62
N SER A 19 -13.75 1.76 4.92
CA SER A 19 -12.50 1.23 5.46
C SER A 19 -12.25 -0.21 5.00
N LYS A 20 -10.97 -0.62 4.99
CA LYS A 20 -10.57 -2.01 4.68
C LYS A 20 -11.32 -3.03 5.54
N ALA A 21 -11.64 -2.67 6.78
CA ALA A 21 -12.42 -3.50 7.70
C ALA A 21 -13.87 -3.65 7.25
N GLU A 22 -14.52 -2.57 6.82
CA GLU A 22 -15.92 -2.60 6.35
C GLU A 22 -16.07 -3.38 5.03
N LYS A 23 -15.15 -3.18 4.08
CA LYS A 23 -15.12 -3.98 2.84
C LYS A 23 -14.93 -5.47 3.13
N ARG A 24 -14.09 -5.81 4.13
CA ARG A 24 -13.91 -7.19 4.59
C ARG A 24 -15.18 -7.77 5.22
N GLN A 25 -15.88 -6.98 6.05
CA GLN A 25 -17.15 -7.38 6.67
C GLN A 25 -18.24 -7.66 5.63
N ILE A 26 -18.36 -6.80 4.61
CA ILE A 26 -19.31 -6.99 3.50
C ILE A 26 -18.99 -8.29 2.73
N ARG A 27 -17.70 -8.54 2.43
CA ARG A 27 -17.26 -9.78 1.77
C ARG A 27 -17.57 -11.03 2.60
N LEU A 28 -17.33 -10.99 3.91
CA LEU A 28 -17.68 -12.11 4.81
C LEU A 28 -19.19 -12.37 4.87
N ARG A 29 -20.00 -11.31 4.87
CA ARG A 29 -21.48 -11.44 4.80
C ARG A 29 -21.94 -12.08 3.50
N ILE A 30 -21.35 -11.69 2.37
CA ILE A 30 -21.63 -12.31 1.05
C ILE A 30 -21.32 -13.81 1.11
N LEU A 31 -20.13 -14.18 1.60
CA LEU A 31 -19.71 -15.59 1.71
C LEU A 31 -20.66 -16.41 2.61
N ASN A 32 -21.00 -15.89 3.80
CA ASN A 32 -21.92 -16.59 4.71
C ASN A 32 -23.30 -16.79 4.07
N ILE A 33 -23.84 -15.79 3.37
CA ILE A 33 -25.13 -15.92 2.68
C ILE A 33 -25.05 -16.98 1.57
N GLN A 34 -23.95 -17.01 0.81
CA GLN A 34 -23.74 -18.00 -0.24
C GLN A 34 -23.64 -19.43 0.33
N ASP A 35 -22.86 -19.62 1.40
CA ASP A 35 -22.69 -20.92 2.04
C ASP A 35 -23.98 -21.42 2.72
N ASP A 36 -24.72 -20.54 3.42
CA ASP A 36 -25.92 -20.91 4.16
C ASP A 36 -27.14 -21.13 3.26
N LYS A 37 -27.28 -20.34 2.19
CA LYS A 37 -28.54 -20.23 1.43
C LYS A 37 -28.41 -20.59 -0.05
N CYS A 38 -27.23 -20.52 -0.64
CA CYS A 38 -27.05 -20.78 -2.07
C CYS A 38 -26.41 -22.15 -2.35
N LYS A 39 -25.70 -22.74 -1.38
CA LYS A 39 -25.07 -24.05 -1.51
C LYS A 39 -26.11 -25.16 -1.68
N GLY A 40 -26.13 -25.78 -2.86
CA GLY A 40 -27.10 -26.84 -3.19
C GLY A 40 -28.50 -26.35 -3.56
N CYS A 41 -28.67 -25.06 -3.86
CA CYS A 41 -29.97 -24.50 -4.25
C CYS A 41 -30.51 -25.17 -5.53
N ILE A 42 -31.67 -25.83 -5.41
CA ILE A 42 -32.35 -26.54 -6.51
C ILE A 42 -33.25 -25.59 -7.34
N LYS A 43 -33.54 -24.39 -6.81
CA LYS A 43 -34.43 -23.41 -7.44
C LYS A 43 -33.82 -22.71 -8.67
N VAL A 44 -32.51 -22.78 -8.84
CA VAL A 44 -31.83 -22.18 -9.99
C VAL A 44 -32.05 -23.08 -11.20
N PRO A 45 -32.62 -22.56 -12.32
CA PRO A 45 -32.81 -23.36 -13.52
C PRO A 45 -31.48 -23.94 -14.00
N LYS A 46 -31.47 -25.23 -14.35
CA LYS A 46 -30.33 -25.87 -15.02
C LYS A 46 -30.28 -25.38 -16.47
N TYR A 47 -29.73 -24.18 -16.71
CA TYR A 47 -29.39 -23.76 -18.06
C TYR A 47 -28.22 -24.60 -18.61
N SER A 48 -28.25 -24.85 -19.93
CA SER A 48 -27.28 -25.67 -20.65
C SER A 48 -25.85 -25.16 -20.47
N ASP A 49 -24.87 -26.06 -20.61
CA ASP A 49 -23.44 -25.87 -20.28
C ASP A 49 -22.70 -24.76 -21.07
N ILE A 50 -23.42 -23.98 -21.87
CA ILE A 50 -22.90 -22.97 -22.80
C ILE A 50 -22.72 -21.59 -22.11
N CYS A 51 -23.33 -21.34 -20.94
CA CYS A 51 -23.28 -20.01 -20.31
C CYS A 51 -23.12 -20.03 -18.79
N LYS A 52 -21.88 -20.03 -18.29
CA LYS A 52 -21.57 -20.09 -16.84
C LYS A 52 -22.05 -18.86 -16.04
N ASN A 53 -22.24 -17.70 -16.70
CA ASN A 53 -22.57 -16.43 -16.04
C ASN A 53 -24.08 -16.20 -15.83
N GLN A 54 -24.94 -16.96 -16.51
CA GLN A 54 -26.40 -16.75 -16.47
C GLN A 54 -27.04 -17.14 -15.13
N LYS A 55 -26.42 -18.06 -14.38
CA LYS A 55 -26.96 -18.52 -13.07
C LYS A 55 -26.97 -17.40 -12.01
N THR A 56 -25.93 -16.58 -11.99
CA THR A 56 -25.80 -15.46 -11.03
C THR A 56 -26.73 -14.31 -11.40
N SER A 57 -26.83 -13.96 -12.69
CA SER A 57 -27.76 -12.94 -13.20
C SER A 57 -29.22 -13.31 -12.91
N TRP A 58 -29.59 -14.57 -13.16
CA TRP A 58 -30.95 -15.05 -12.90
C TRP A 58 -31.30 -14.95 -11.41
N CYS A 59 -30.40 -15.38 -10.51
CA CYS A 59 -30.63 -15.27 -9.07
C CYS A 59 -30.75 -13.81 -8.62
N ALA A 60 -29.95 -12.91 -9.19
CA ALA A 60 -29.99 -11.49 -8.85
C ALA A 60 -31.32 -10.81 -9.23
N GLU A 61 -32.02 -11.34 -10.23
CA GLU A 61 -33.28 -10.79 -10.75
C GLU A 61 -34.52 -11.53 -10.22
N ASN A 62 -34.41 -12.81 -9.88
CA ASN A 62 -35.56 -13.69 -9.61
C ASN A 62 -35.55 -14.32 -8.20
N CYS A 63 -34.59 -13.98 -7.35
CA CYS A 63 -34.46 -14.51 -6.00
C CYS A 63 -34.10 -13.41 -5.00
N GLU A 64 -34.86 -13.29 -3.90
CA GLU A 64 -34.60 -12.29 -2.84
C GLU A 64 -33.18 -12.38 -2.26
N ILE A 65 -32.62 -13.60 -2.17
CA ILE A 65 -31.25 -13.82 -1.70
C ILE A 65 -30.24 -13.31 -2.72
N GLY A 66 -30.49 -13.56 -4.01
CA GLY A 66 -29.64 -13.08 -5.10
C GLY A 66 -29.70 -11.56 -5.24
N GLU A 67 -30.87 -10.96 -5.08
CA GLU A 67 -31.03 -9.50 -5.05
C GLU A 67 -30.25 -8.88 -3.89
N ARG A 68 -30.31 -9.49 -2.70
CA ARG A 68 -29.52 -9.06 -1.53
C ARG A 68 -28.02 -9.19 -1.78
N LEU A 69 -27.57 -10.27 -2.41
CA LEU A 69 -26.17 -10.45 -2.80
C LEU A 69 -25.72 -9.41 -3.83
N LYS A 70 -26.58 -9.07 -4.81
CA LYS A 70 -26.33 -8.02 -5.79
C LYS A 70 -26.17 -6.65 -5.13
N ARG A 71 -27.08 -6.26 -4.23
CA ARG A 71 -26.97 -4.99 -3.48
C ARG A 71 -25.70 -4.92 -2.63
N LEU A 72 -25.32 -6.03 -1.97
CA LEU A 72 -24.05 -6.10 -1.22
C LEU A 72 -22.83 -5.99 -2.15
N GLY A 73 -22.87 -6.61 -3.32
CA GLY A 73 -21.82 -6.48 -4.33
C GLY A 73 -21.71 -5.07 -4.90
N GLU A 74 -22.83 -4.42 -5.18
CA GLU A 74 -22.91 -3.03 -5.67
C GLU A 74 -22.41 -2.04 -4.61
N SER A 75 -22.67 -2.28 -3.32
CA SER A 75 -22.11 -1.46 -2.23
C SER A 75 -20.58 -1.53 -2.11
N LEU A 76 -19.94 -2.55 -2.69
CA LEU A 76 -18.47 -2.62 -2.83
C LEU A 76 -17.95 -1.78 -4.02
N LEU A 77 -18.83 -1.39 -4.94
CA LEU A 77 -18.54 -0.62 -6.16
C LEU A 77 -19.02 0.84 -6.10
N GLU A 78 -19.91 1.17 -5.17
CA GLU A 78 -20.42 2.53 -4.95
C GLU A 78 -19.25 3.51 -4.68
N GLY A 79 -19.05 4.45 -5.62
CA GLY A 79 -17.95 5.43 -5.58
C GLY A 79 -16.81 5.19 -6.58
N ARG A 80 -16.84 4.14 -7.42
CA ARG A 80 -15.92 4.00 -8.57
C ARG A 80 -16.48 4.66 -9.81
N THR A 81 -15.92 5.82 -10.18
CA THR A 81 -15.90 6.26 -11.58
C THR A 81 -14.48 6.05 -12.12
N GLU A 82 -14.37 5.59 -13.36
CA GLU A 82 -13.10 5.37 -14.07
C GLU A 82 -12.17 6.60 -13.96
N HIS A 83 -12.76 7.78 -14.10
CA HIS A 83 -12.07 9.06 -13.95
C HIS A 83 -11.49 9.35 -12.54
N MET A 84 -12.07 8.82 -11.45
CA MET A 84 -11.50 9.02 -10.11
C MET A 84 -10.29 8.12 -9.84
N ALA A 85 -10.23 6.93 -10.46
CA ALA A 85 -9.07 6.06 -10.38
C ALA A 85 -7.90 6.66 -11.18
N GLU A 86 -8.16 7.19 -12.36
CA GLU A 86 -7.18 7.94 -13.16
C GLU A 86 -6.69 9.19 -12.41
N GLN A 87 -7.60 9.97 -11.82
CA GLN A 87 -7.24 11.17 -11.08
C GLN A 87 -6.35 10.88 -9.85
N LYS A 88 -6.68 9.83 -9.08
CA LYS A 88 -5.86 9.37 -7.93
C LYS A 88 -4.51 8.81 -8.35
N ASN A 89 -4.45 8.11 -9.49
CA ASN A 89 -3.19 7.64 -10.06
C ASN A 89 -2.28 8.83 -10.40
N TRP A 90 -2.83 9.84 -11.08
CA TRP A 90 -2.10 11.07 -11.36
C TRP A 90 -1.69 11.85 -10.09
N ASP A 91 -2.50 11.87 -9.04
CA ASP A 91 -2.12 12.51 -7.77
C ASP A 91 -0.89 11.84 -7.13
N GLN A 92 -0.82 10.51 -7.17
CA GLN A 92 0.34 9.75 -6.69
C GLN A 92 1.58 9.96 -7.57
N ILE A 93 1.42 9.93 -8.89
CA ILE A 93 2.49 10.20 -9.85
C ILE A 93 3.05 11.61 -9.65
N CYS A 94 2.18 12.63 -9.52
CA CYS A 94 2.59 14.01 -9.28
C CYS A 94 3.28 14.19 -7.92
N ALA A 95 2.75 13.59 -6.84
CA ALA A 95 3.39 13.66 -5.52
C ALA A 95 4.77 12.99 -5.50
N THR A 96 4.93 11.88 -6.22
CA THR A 96 6.22 11.19 -6.35
C THR A 96 7.19 12.02 -7.20
N ALA A 97 6.72 12.61 -8.29
CA ALA A 97 7.51 13.50 -9.14
C ALA A 97 8.03 14.74 -8.39
N GLU A 98 7.20 15.35 -7.53
CA GLU A 98 7.64 16.49 -6.71
C GLU A 98 8.67 16.10 -5.64
N LYS A 99 8.54 14.93 -5.02
CA LYS A 99 9.55 14.40 -4.09
C LYS A 99 10.88 14.10 -4.78
N LEU A 100 10.84 13.48 -5.96
CA LEU A 100 12.03 13.24 -6.77
C LEU A 100 12.68 14.56 -7.19
N ARG A 101 11.87 15.58 -7.52
CA ARG A 101 12.40 16.90 -7.88
C ARG A 101 13.03 17.65 -6.70
N ALA A 102 12.50 17.47 -5.50
CA ALA A 102 13.04 18.04 -4.26
C ALA A 102 14.25 17.26 -3.71
N SER A 103 14.49 16.03 -4.18
CA SER A 103 15.69 15.27 -3.85
C SER A 103 16.87 15.77 -4.69
N ASP A 104 17.90 16.29 -4.01
CA ASP A 104 19.12 16.82 -4.65
C ASP A 104 20.11 15.72 -5.10
N GLU A 105 19.79 14.44 -4.88
CA GLU A 105 20.72 13.32 -5.08
C GLU A 105 21.14 13.08 -6.53
N LYS A 106 20.30 13.44 -7.53
CA LYS A 106 20.57 13.14 -8.95
C LYS A 106 20.34 14.30 -9.94
N LYS A 107 20.18 15.55 -9.48
CA LYS A 107 19.78 16.69 -10.36
C LYS A 107 18.64 16.32 -11.32
N TRP A 108 17.57 15.76 -10.77
CA TRP A 108 16.45 15.21 -11.55
C TRP A 108 15.83 16.22 -12.52
N THR A 109 15.91 16.01 -13.83
CA THR A 109 15.14 16.79 -14.82
C THR A 109 13.73 16.23 -14.99
N TRP A 110 12.78 17.04 -15.46
CA TRP A 110 11.41 16.56 -15.73
C TRP A 110 11.40 15.40 -16.73
N GLY A 111 12.26 15.44 -17.75
CA GLY A 111 12.49 14.31 -18.67
C GLY A 111 12.93 13.02 -17.97
N ASN A 112 13.87 13.09 -17.02
CA ASN A 112 14.34 11.90 -16.29
C ASN A 112 13.29 11.35 -15.32
N ILE A 113 12.53 12.24 -14.66
CA ILE A 113 11.44 11.84 -13.76
C ILE A 113 10.31 11.17 -14.56
N ALA A 114 9.99 11.71 -15.73
CA ALA A 114 8.97 11.16 -16.61
C ALA A 114 9.34 9.76 -17.12
N ALA A 115 10.61 9.56 -17.50
CA ALA A 115 11.13 8.25 -17.89
C ALA A 115 11.05 7.23 -16.73
N GLU A 116 11.43 7.63 -15.50
CA GLU A 116 11.37 6.76 -14.31
C GLU A 116 9.94 6.37 -13.93
N LEU A 117 8.97 7.28 -14.13
CA LEU A 117 7.57 7.04 -13.82
C LEU A 117 6.78 6.41 -14.99
N GLY A 118 7.42 6.16 -16.14
CA GLY A 118 6.79 5.58 -17.32
C GLY A 118 5.77 6.49 -18.02
N VAL A 119 5.94 7.82 -17.92
CA VAL A 119 5.02 8.83 -18.45
C VAL A 119 5.77 9.77 -19.41
N THR A 120 5.06 10.41 -20.34
CA THR A 120 5.65 11.44 -21.21
C THR A 120 5.91 12.74 -20.45
N GLU A 121 7.06 13.38 -20.71
CA GLU A 121 7.48 14.62 -20.02
C GLU A 121 6.43 15.73 -20.10
N GLY A 122 5.87 15.96 -21.30
CA GLY A 122 4.85 16.99 -21.51
C GLY A 122 3.57 16.74 -20.72
N ASN A 123 3.13 15.49 -20.60
CA ASN A 123 1.93 15.15 -19.85
C ASN A 123 2.17 15.24 -18.33
N LEU A 124 3.33 14.77 -17.86
CA LEU A 124 3.73 14.91 -16.46
C LEU A 124 3.80 16.39 -16.05
N TYR A 125 4.47 17.22 -16.84
CA TYR A 125 4.58 18.65 -16.58
C TYR A 125 3.21 19.33 -16.54
N TYR A 126 2.35 19.05 -17.52
CA TYR A 126 0.99 19.58 -17.58
C TYR A 126 0.17 19.20 -16.34
N GLN A 127 0.20 17.92 -15.93
CA GLN A 127 -0.56 17.41 -14.80
C GLN A 127 -0.07 17.93 -13.45
N VAL A 128 1.25 18.16 -13.31
CA VAL A 128 1.84 18.79 -12.12
C VAL A 128 1.51 20.29 -12.08
N SER A 129 1.66 21.02 -13.20
CA SER A 129 1.33 22.46 -13.27
C SER A 129 -0.14 22.71 -12.93
N LYS A 130 -1.04 21.94 -13.55
CA LYS A 130 -2.49 22.02 -13.29
C LYS A 130 -2.83 21.82 -11.81
N ARG A 131 -2.11 20.95 -11.10
CA ARG A 131 -2.28 20.71 -9.66
C ARG A 131 -1.65 21.79 -8.78
N ARG A 132 -0.53 22.37 -9.19
CA ARG A 132 0.06 23.54 -8.51
C ARG A 132 -0.83 24.77 -8.61
N GLU A 133 -1.47 24.94 -9.77
CA GLU A 133 -2.46 26.00 -10.00
C GLU A 133 -3.74 25.75 -9.18
N ALA A 134 -4.23 24.50 -9.11
CA ALA A 134 -5.37 24.13 -8.28
C ALA A 134 -5.09 24.24 -6.76
N ASN A 135 -3.85 24.02 -6.32
CA ASN A 135 -3.41 24.12 -4.93
C ASN A 135 -2.81 25.49 -4.57
N GLY A 136 -2.82 26.46 -5.48
CA GLY A 136 -2.07 27.71 -5.35
C GLY A 136 -2.80 28.82 -4.60
N THR A 137 -2.41 29.05 -3.34
CA THR A 137 -2.33 30.41 -2.79
C THR A 137 -1.39 31.25 -3.68
N PRO A 138 -1.75 32.48 -4.09
CA PRO A 138 -0.99 33.21 -5.10
C PRO A 138 0.39 33.62 -4.57
N VAL A 139 1.45 33.02 -5.09
CA VAL A 139 2.82 33.45 -4.84
C VAL A 139 3.06 34.76 -5.58
N LYS A 140 3.00 35.87 -4.83
CA LYS A 140 3.49 37.17 -5.29
C LYS A 140 4.99 37.10 -5.55
N ARG A 141 5.39 37.72 -6.66
CA ARG A 141 6.76 37.95 -7.11
C ARG A 141 7.69 38.44 -5.99
N VAL A 142 8.92 37.97 -6.08
CA VAL A 142 10.09 38.42 -5.32
C VAL A 142 10.21 39.95 -5.34
N GLY A 143 10.25 40.54 -4.14
CA GLY A 143 10.46 41.96 -3.91
C GLY A 143 11.14 42.19 -2.56
N ALA A 144 12.45 42.43 -2.62
CA ALA A 144 13.38 43.05 -1.66
C ALA A 144 12.97 43.31 -0.20
N SER A 145 13.89 42.99 0.73
CA SER A 145 14.22 43.90 1.84
C SER A 145 15.70 43.79 2.22
N LYS A 146 16.37 44.94 2.23
CA LYS A 146 17.74 45.17 2.72
C LYS A 146 17.74 45.08 4.25
N ASN A 147 18.87 44.72 4.86
CA ASN A 147 19.27 45.38 6.12
C ASN A 147 20.79 45.42 6.32
N HIS A 148 21.22 46.59 6.78
CA HIS A 148 22.59 47.03 7.00
C HIS A 148 23.16 46.52 8.34
N GLN A 149 24.50 46.47 8.35
CA GLN A 149 25.42 46.21 9.46
C GLN A 149 25.20 47.13 10.67
N ASN A 150 25.62 46.74 11.88
CA ASN A 150 26.92 47.17 12.48
C ASN A 150 27.09 46.96 14.01
N THR A 151 28.31 46.51 14.35
CA THR A 151 29.22 46.79 15.50
C THR A 151 28.96 46.37 16.97
N LYS A 152 30.00 45.69 17.52
CA LYS A 152 30.39 45.43 18.94
C LYS A 152 31.00 46.71 19.60
N PRO A 153 31.30 46.83 20.93
CA PRO A 153 32.30 46.00 21.65
C PRO A 153 32.15 45.83 23.22
N SER A 154 33.12 45.09 23.79
CA SER A 154 33.43 44.72 25.21
C SER A 154 33.79 45.91 26.13
N PRO A 155 33.81 45.79 27.49
CA PRO A 155 35.05 45.47 28.25
C PRO A 155 34.91 44.72 29.62
N GLN A 156 36.04 44.21 30.13
CA GLN A 156 36.32 43.69 31.50
C GLN A 156 36.78 44.85 32.43
N PRO A 157 36.77 44.78 33.80
CA PRO A 157 38.02 44.47 34.56
C PRO A 157 37.95 43.96 36.05
N GLN A 158 39.04 43.29 36.48
CA GLN A 158 39.86 43.27 37.74
C GLN A 158 39.33 43.46 39.21
N ASN A 159 39.55 42.42 40.06
CA ASN A 159 40.55 42.23 41.17
C ASN A 159 40.65 43.09 42.48
N VAL A 160 41.17 42.45 43.56
CA VAL A 160 41.81 42.93 44.84
C VAL A 160 40.83 43.17 46.05
N GLU A 161 41.04 42.76 47.33
CA GLU A 161 42.17 42.91 48.26
C GLU A 161 42.14 42.01 49.55
N LYS A 162 43.31 41.87 50.21
CA LYS A 162 43.63 41.17 51.48
C LYS A 162 43.37 42.04 52.72
N THR A 163 43.19 41.43 53.91
CA THR A 163 43.81 41.97 55.15
C THR A 163 44.04 40.87 56.21
N LYS A 164 45.21 40.91 56.86
CA LYS A 164 45.67 40.11 58.00
C LYS A 164 45.40 40.85 59.33
N SER A 165 45.27 40.12 60.43
CA SER A 165 45.86 40.48 61.73
C SER A 165 45.86 39.28 62.69
N GLU A 166 46.88 39.22 63.53
CA GLU A 166 47.22 38.18 64.51
C GLU A 166 47.51 38.90 65.87
N PRO A 167 47.92 38.23 66.98
CA PRO A 167 47.11 37.92 68.16
C PRO A 167 47.63 38.59 69.46
N SER A 168 47.00 38.34 70.63
CA SER A 168 47.67 38.13 71.94
C SER A 168 46.71 38.08 73.15
N GLY A 169 47.04 37.23 74.14
CA GLY A 169 46.59 37.37 75.53
C GLY A 169 46.22 36.05 76.26
N LEU A 170 47.18 35.41 76.93
CA LEU A 170 47.01 34.26 77.85
C LEU A 170 47.07 34.74 79.31
N ILE A 171 46.20 34.24 80.22
CA ILE A 171 46.51 33.96 81.65
C ILE A 171 45.55 32.88 82.21
N SER A 172 46.06 31.69 82.65
CA SER A 172 45.84 31.03 83.99
C SER A 172 46.09 29.50 84.04
N ILE A 173 47.36 29.09 84.13
CA ILE A 173 47.93 27.76 83.77
C ILE A 173 47.89 26.65 84.86
N ALA A 174 46.90 26.54 85.76
CA ALA A 174 46.91 25.40 86.72
C ALA A 174 45.57 24.73 87.00
N THR A 175 44.47 25.48 87.02
CA THR A 175 43.10 24.92 87.05
C THR A 175 42.58 24.67 85.63
N GLU A 176 43.08 25.44 84.65
CA GLU A 176 42.73 25.31 83.23
C GLU A 176 43.22 24.01 82.59
N HIS A 177 44.27 23.38 83.10
CA HIS A 177 44.80 22.15 82.49
C HIS A 177 43.90 20.93 82.70
N PHE A 178 43.16 20.83 83.80
CA PHE A 178 42.16 19.76 83.97
C PHE A 178 40.90 20.03 83.12
N ASP A 179 40.40 21.28 83.15
CA ASP A 179 39.24 21.72 82.36
C ASP A 179 39.48 21.68 80.84
N THR A 180 40.69 21.99 80.37
CA THR A 180 41.05 21.91 78.93
C THR A 180 41.23 20.48 78.48
N THR A 181 41.73 19.59 79.33
CA THR A 181 41.86 18.17 79.01
C THR A 181 40.49 17.49 78.92
N GLU A 182 39.55 17.80 79.83
CA GLU A 182 38.16 17.33 79.73
C GLU A 182 37.42 17.91 78.53
N LYS A 183 37.61 19.20 78.20
CA LYS A 183 37.02 19.81 77.00
C LYS A 183 37.58 19.24 75.70
N LEU A 184 38.88 18.93 75.66
CA LEU A 184 39.51 18.25 74.52
C LEU A 184 39.00 16.82 74.40
N ASP A 185 38.87 16.08 75.50
CA ASP A 185 38.32 14.73 75.51
C ASP A 185 36.86 14.70 75.05
N ALA A 186 36.04 15.66 75.51
CA ALA A 186 34.67 15.85 75.04
C ALA A 186 34.62 16.19 73.54
N PHE A 187 35.47 17.11 73.07
CA PHE A 187 35.57 17.47 71.65
C PHE A 187 35.97 16.27 70.77
N TRP A 188 36.95 15.48 71.19
CA TRP A 188 37.36 14.29 70.44
C TRP A 188 36.32 13.18 70.47
N LYS A 189 35.58 13.01 71.58
CA LYS A 189 34.44 12.09 71.67
C LYS A 189 33.30 12.50 70.75
N ASP A 190 32.92 13.78 70.75
CA ASP A 190 31.86 14.30 69.87
C ASP A 190 32.26 14.14 68.40
N ARG A 191 33.53 14.41 68.07
CA ARG A 191 34.05 14.22 66.72
C ARG A 191 34.10 12.75 66.31
N LEU A 192 34.47 11.86 67.24
CA LEU A 192 34.45 10.41 67.00
C LEU A 192 33.02 9.92 66.76
N ASN A 193 32.05 10.39 67.56
CA ASN A 193 30.64 10.04 67.40
C ASN A 193 30.09 10.53 66.06
N ALA A 194 30.40 11.77 65.66
CA ALA A 194 29.99 12.29 64.35
C ALA A 194 30.56 11.45 63.18
N ILE A 195 31.83 11.03 63.29
CA ILE A 195 32.46 10.14 62.29
C ILE A 195 31.80 8.76 62.26
N LEU A 196 31.40 8.23 63.42
CA LEU A 196 30.69 6.95 63.52
C LEU A 196 29.28 7.04 62.90
N ASP A 197 28.56 8.13 63.15
CA ASP A 197 27.25 8.38 62.55
C ASP A 197 27.35 8.51 61.02
N GLU A 198 28.33 9.26 60.50
CA GLU A 198 28.59 9.37 59.06
C GLU A 198 28.92 8.02 58.42
N LYS A 199 29.74 7.19 59.10
CA LYS A 199 30.05 5.83 58.66
C LYS A 199 28.79 4.98 58.55
N ASP A 200 27.89 5.05 59.54
CA ASP A 200 26.65 4.27 59.54
C ASP A 200 25.70 4.72 58.41
N VAL A 201 25.62 6.03 58.14
CA VAL A 201 24.90 6.59 56.99
C VAL A 201 25.48 6.07 55.68
N MET A 202 26.80 6.16 55.49
CA MET A 202 27.47 5.64 54.28
C MET A 202 27.27 4.14 54.09
N GLN A 203 27.27 3.36 55.18
CA GLN A 203 27.03 1.92 55.13
C GLN A 203 25.57 1.59 54.74
N LYS A 204 24.62 2.46 55.08
CA LYS A 204 23.23 2.34 54.62
C LYS A 204 23.12 2.66 53.12
N GLU A 205 23.71 3.75 52.66
CA GLU A 205 23.72 4.13 51.24
C GLU A 205 24.40 3.05 50.38
N LEU A 206 25.52 2.49 50.83
CA LEU A 206 26.21 1.41 50.12
C LEU A 206 25.31 0.17 49.94
N ARG A 207 24.50 -0.17 50.96
CA ARG A 207 23.52 -1.27 50.86
C ARG A 207 22.41 -0.97 49.86
N GLU A 208 21.98 0.28 49.75
CA GLU A 208 20.98 0.70 48.76
C GLU A 208 21.55 0.67 47.34
N VAL A 209 22.76 1.20 47.13
CA VAL A 209 23.47 1.15 45.85
C VAL A 209 23.70 -0.28 45.39
N SER A 210 24.08 -1.19 46.30
CA SER A 210 24.23 -2.62 45.99
C SER A 210 22.91 -3.25 45.50
N LYS A 211 21.78 -2.92 46.14
CA LYS A 211 20.45 -3.38 45.67
C LYS A 211 20.10 -2.83 44.29
N LEU A 212 20.44 -1.57 44.01
CA LEU A 212 20.21 -0.97 42.69
C LEU A 212 21.08 -1.63 41.61
N TYR A 213 22.33 -1.96 41.92
CA TYR A 213 23.23 -2.65 41.01
C TYR A 213 22.69 -4.02 40.60
N GLU A 214 22.21 -4.82 41.54
CA GLU A 214 21.61 -6.13 41.23
C GLU A 214 20.34 -6.01 40.38
N LYS A 215 19.49 -5.00 40.64
CA LYS A 215 18.33 -4.71 39.78
C LYS A 215 18.77 -4.35 38.37
N LEU A 216 19.77 -3.48 38.23
CA LEU A 216 20.28 -3.03 36.93
C LEU A 216 20.89 -4.20 36.13
N LYS A 217 21.61 -5.09 36.81
CA LYS A 217 22.15 -6.32 36.23
C LYS A 217 21.03 -7.22 35.69
N GLY A 218 19.99 -7.46 36.48
CA GLY A 218 18.83 -8.25 36.04
C GLY A 218 18.08 -7.62 34.85
N ILE A 219 17.95 -6.30 34.81
CA ILE A 219 17.36 -5.59 33.66
C ILE A 219 18.23 -5.75 32.42
N LYS A 220 19.56 -5.62 32.56
CA LYS A 220 20.51 -5.79 31.45
C LYS A 220 20.43 -7.19 30.83
N GLU A 221 20.34 -8.22 31.67
CA GLU A 221 20.21 -9.62 31.21
C GLU A 221 18.89 -9.84 30.47
N LYS A 222 17.77 -9.32 30.99
CA LYS A 222 16.46 -9.36 30.31
C LYS A 222 16.49 -8.65 28.96
N LEU A 223 17.06 -7.44 28.91
CA LEU A 223 17.17 -6.67 27.66
C LEU A 223 17.99 -7.43 26.61
N ALA A 224 19.06 -8.14 27.01
CA ALA A 224 19.84 -8.96 26.10
C ALA A 224 19.04 -10.15 25.55
N GLN A 225 18.22 -10.80 26.39
CA GLN A 225 17.33 -11.89 25.95
C GLN A 225 16.25 -11.37 24.99
N ASP A 226 15.60 -10.26 25.34
CA ASP A 226 14.57 -9.63 24.51
C ASP A 226 15.13 -9.21 23.14
N PHE A 227 16.35 -8.69 23.10
CA PHE A 227 17.01 -8.32 21.85
C PHE A 227 17.27 -9.53 20.94
N ILE A 228 17.66 -10.67 21.51
CA ILE A 228 17.85 -11.91 20.75
C ILE A 228 16.50 -12.42 20.22
N ALA A 229 15.47 -12.41 21.07
CA ALA A 229 14.12 -12.83 20.68
C ALA A 229 13.54 -11.92 19.58
N GLU A 230 13.71 -10.61 19.70
CA GLU A 230 13.28 -9.64 18.68
C GLU A 230 14.01 -9.88 17.35
N LYS A 231 15.34 -10.09 17.38
CA LYS A 231 16.09 -10.38 16.16
C LYS A 231 15.60 -11.65 15.48
N LYS A 232 15.35 -12.71 16.25
CA LYS A 232 14.84 -13.98 15.71
C LYS A 232 13.47 -13.77 15.05
N LEU A 233 12.56 -13.06 15.72
CA LEU A 233 11.25 -12.73 15.17
C LEU A 233 11.36 -11.88 13.90
N ARG A 234 12.27 -10.89 13.87
CA ARG A 234 12.49 -10.07 12.66
C ARG A 234 12.94 -10.94 11.48
N PHE A 235 13.90 -11.84 11.68
CA PHE A 235 14.35 -12.76 10.62
C PHE A 235 13.20 -13.66 10.13
N GLU A 236 12.42 -14.25 11.03
CA GLU A 236 11.26 -15.07 10.66
C GLU A 236 10.22 -14.27 9.86
N THR A 237 9.97 -13.01 10.24
CA THR A 237 9.05 -12.15 9.48
C THR A 237 9.60 -11.73 8.13
N GLU A 238 10.91 -11.55 8.01
CA GLU A 238 11.58 -11.20 6.75
C GLU A 238 11.54 -12.37 5.77
N ASP A 239 11.80 -13.60 6.25
CA ASP A 239 11.68 -14.82 5.45
C ASP A 239 10.24 -15.04 4.97
N ALA A 240 9.25 -14.86 5.85
CA ALA A 240 7.83 -14.97 5.50
C ALA A 240 7.39 -13.90 4.49
N LEU A 241 7.91 -12.68 4.61
CA LEU A 241 7.66 -11.60 3.66
C LEU A 241 8.25 -11.93 2.29
N LYS A 242 9.49 -12.42 2.26
CA LYS A 242 10.17 -12.82 1.01
C LYS A 242 9.44 -13.95 0.30
N LEU A 243 9.03 -14.98 1.04
CA LEU A 243 8.20 -16.06 0.50
C LEU A 243 6.90 -15.53 -0.11
N SER A 244 6.25 -14.57 0.55
CA SER A 244 5.02 -13.95 0.03
C SER A 244 5.27 -13.12 -1.23
N GLN A 245 6.42 -12.44 -1.32
CA GLN A 245 6.82 -11.69 -2.52
C GLN A 245 7.08 -12.64 -3.70
N ASP A 246 7.83 -13.72 -3.47
CA ASP A 246 8.14 -14.72 -4.50
C ASP A 246 6.84 -15.36 -5.05
N GLN A 247 5.88 -15.66 -4.16
CA GLN A 247 4.56 -16.17 -4.57
C GLN A 247 3.77 -15.17 -5.40
N LEU A 248 3.82 -13.87 -5.08
CA LEU A 248 3.15 -12.84 -5.88
C LEU A 248 3.79 -12.72 -7.26
N GLN A 249 5.12 -12.69 -7.31
CA GLN A 249 5.84 -12.60 -8.57
C GLN A 249 5.53 -13.79 -9.49
N SER A 250 5.56 -15.02 -8.97
CA SER A 250 5.19 -16.22 -9.73
C SER A 250 3.76 -16.13 -10.27
N ARG A 251 2.81 -15.62 -9.48
CA ARG A 251 1.43 -15.45 -9.93
C ARG A 251 1.26 -14.37 -11.00
N ASP A 252 2.05 -13.29 -10.93
CA ASP A 252 2.05 -12.24 -11.94
C ASP A 252 2.64 -12.76 -13.27
N GLU A 253 3.68 -13.59 -13.21
CA GLU A 253 4.26 -14.27 -14.37
C GLU A 253 3.24 -15.24 -15.03
N ASP A 254 2.54 -16.05 -14.23
CA ASP A 254 1.47 -16.93 -14.71
C ASP A 254 0.33 -16.12 -15.35
N TYR A 255 -0.07 -15.00 -14.73
CA TYR A 255 -1.12 -14.13 -15.26
C TYR A 255 -0.72 -13.51 -16.59
N ASN A 256 0.51 -13.01 -16.71
CA ASN A 256 1.02 -12.44 -17.96
C ASN A 256 1.09 -13.49 -19.07
N THR A 257 1.46 -14.73 -18.73
CA THR A 257 1.45 -15.85 -19.68
C THR A 257 0.04 -16.13 -20.18
N LEU A 258 -0.93 -16.28 -19.28
CA LEU A 258 -2.33 -16.50 -19.63
C LEU A 258 -2.92 -15.34 -20.46
N LEU A 259 -2.54 -14.11 -20.16
CA LEU A 259 -2.98 -12.93 -20.91
C LEU A 259 -2.44 -12.97 -22.35
N ASN A 260 -1.18 -13.33 -22.53
CA ASN A 260 -0.58 -13.48 -23.85
C ASN A 260 -1.24 -14.60 -24.66
N GLU A 261 -1.51 -15.75 -24.03
CA GLU A 261 -2.25 -16.84 -24.66
C GLU A 261 -3.67 -16.42 -25.05
N PHE A 262 -4.38 -15.71 -24.17
CA PHE A 262 -5.72 -15.20 -24.45
C PHE A 262 -5.72 -14.23 -25.64
N ASN A 263 -4.73 -13.33 -25.71
CA ASN A 263 -4.58 -12.41 -26.83
C ASN A 263 -4.32 -13.17 -28.13
N ALA A 264 -3.45 -14.18 -28.12
CA ALA A 264 -3.17 -15.01 -29.30
C ALA A 264 -4.40 -15.79 -29.78
N ILE A 265 -5.18 -16.36 -28.86
CA ILE A 265 -6.45 -17.04 -29.19
C ILE A 265 -7.45 -16.04 -29.79
N THR A 266 -7.54 -14.84 -29.20
CA THR A 266 -8.45 -13.80 -29.67
C THR A 266 -8.09 -13.38 -31.10
N GLU A 267 -6.80 -13.17 -31.40
CA GLU A 267 -6.35 -12.87 -32.76
C GLU A 267 -6.70 -13.99 -33.75
N LYS A 268 -6.44 -15.25 -33.37
CA LYS A 268 -6.80 -16.42 -34.20
C LYS A 268 -8.30 -16.53 -34.45
N ASN A 269 -9.14 -16.20 -33.46
CA ASN A 269 -10.59 -16.19 -33.65
C ASN A 269 -11.01 -15.12 -34.67
N HIS A 270 -10.45 -13.92 -34.62
CA HIS A 270 -10.74 -12.87 -35.60
C HIS A 270 -10.33 -13.29 -37.02
N GLU A 271 -9.17 -13.95 -37.19
CA GLU A 271 -8.74 -14.51 -38.48
C GLU A 271 -9.76 -15.53 -39.01
N ILE A 272 -10.20 -16.48 -38.17
CA ILE A 272 -11.17 -17.51 -38.55
C ILE A 272 -12.52 -16.88 -38.91
N GLU A 273 -13.01 -15.92 -38.12
CA GLU A 273 -14.26 -15.22 -38.40
C GLU A 273 -14.22 -14.48 -39.74
N HIS A 274 -13.11 -13.83 -40.04
CA HIS A 274 -12.88 -13.18 -41.33
C HIS A 274 -12.93 -14.19 -42.49
N ASP A 275 -12.22 -15.32 -42.36
CA ASP A 275 -12.18 -16.36 -43.39
C ASP A 275 -13.54 -17.04 -43.59
N LEU A 276 -14.28 -17.31 -42.50
CA LEU A 276 -15.65 -17.80 -42.56
C LEU A 276 -16.59 -16.81 -43.25
N GLY A 277 -16.44 -15.51 -42.97
CA GLY A 277 -17.19 -14.45 -43.65
C GLY A 277 -16.95 -14.46 -45.15
N LYS A 278 -15.69 -14.59 -45.57
CA LYS A 278 -15.31 -14.70 -46.99
C LYS A 278 -15.91 -15.95 -47.65
N MET A 279 -15.75 -17.11 -47.02
CA MET A 279 -16.31 -18.36 -47.51
C MET A 279 -17.84 -18.30 -47.64
N HIS A 280 -18.54 -17.67 -46.70
CA HIS A 280 -20.00 -17.51 -46.75
C HIS A 280 -20.46 -16.68 -47.95
N ILE A 281 -19.70 -15.63 -48.31
CA ILE A 281 -19.96 -14.82 -49.50
C ILE A 281 -19.75 -15.66 -50.77
N ASP A 282 -18.64 -16.39 -50.85
CA ASP A 282 -18.30 -17.22 -52.01
C ASP A 282 -19.33 -18.34 -52.24
N VAL A 283 -19.76 -19.01 -51.16
CA VAL A 283 -20.82 -20.03 -51.21
C VAL A 283 -22.12 -19.44 -51.72
N ARG A 284 -22.53 -18.26 -51.23
CA ARG A 284 -23.75 -17.59 -51.70
C ARG A 284 -23.67 -17.25 -53.19
N ALA A 285 -22.54 -16.74 -53.66
CA ALA A 285 -22.34 -16.43 -55.08
C ALA A 285 -22.42 -17.70 -55.95
N ALA A 286 -21.86 -18.82 -55.47
CA ALA A 286 -21.95 -20.11 -56.15
C ALA A 286 -23.39 -20.65 -56.18
N GLU A 287 -24.15 -20.52 -55.09
CA GLU A 287 -25.56 -20.91 -55.01
C GLU A 287 -26.42 -20.12 -56.00
N GLU A 288 -26.24 -18.79 -56.05
CA GLU A 288 -26.95 -17.93 -57.02
C GLU A 288 -26.63 -18.31 -58.47
N THR A 289 -25.36 -18.61 -58.76
CA THR A 289 -24.92 -19.05 -60.09
C THR A 289 -25.54 -20.40 -60.45
N ALA A 290 -25.53 -21.36 -59.53
CA ALA A 290 -26.16 -22.67 -59.72
C ALA A 290 -27.68 -22.56 -59.89
N ALA A 291 -28.35 -21.65 -59.18
CA ALA A 291 -29.78 -21.39 -59.33
C ALA A 291 -30.11 -20.88 -60.75
N LYS A 292 -29.36 -19.89 -61.26
CA LYS A 292 -29.52 -19.37 -62.63
C LYS A 292 -29.29 -20.44 -63.69
N GLU A 293 -28.33 -21.34 -63.48
CA GLU A 293 -28.07 -22.44 -64.41
C GLU A 293 -29.21 -23.48 -64.39
N ARG A 294 -29.79 -23.80 -63.23
CA ARG A 294 -30.99 -24.67 -63.15
C ARG A 294 -32.17 -24.07 -63.90
N GLU A 295 -32.40 -22.77 -63.74
CA GLU A 295 -33.47 -22.04 -64.44
C GLU A 295 -33.28 -22.10 -65.97
N ARG A 296 -32.06 -21.84 -66.46
CA ARG A 296 -31.72 -21.96 -67.89
C ARG A 296 -31.97 -23.36 -68.45
N ARG A 297 -31.62 -24.41 -67.69
CA ARG A 297 -31.85 -25.80 -68.12
C ARG A 297 -33.33 -26.13 -68.25
N LEU A 298 -34.16 -25.65 -67.31
CA LEU A 298 -35.61 -25.83 -67.37
C LEU A 298 -36.22 -25.09 -68.57
N ASP A 299 -35.79 -23.86 -68.86
CA ASP A 299 -36.22 -23.12 -70.05
C ASP A 299 -35.85 -23.87 -71.35
N LEU A 300 -34.60 -24.32 -71.47
CA LEU A 300 -34.15 -25.10 -72.62
C LEU A 300 -34.93 -26.41 -72.78
N GLN A 301 -35.22 -27.12 -71.68
CA GLN A 301 -36.03 -28.33 -71.70
C GLN A 301 -37.46 -28.04 -72.16
N GLY A 302 -38.07 -26.96 -71.67
CA GLY A 302 -39.40 -26.52 -72.10
C GLY A 302 -39.45 -26.20 -73.60
N ARG A 303 -38.44 -25.47 -74.11
CA ARG A 303 -38.31 -25.16 -75.54
C ARG A 303 -38.13 -26.43 -76.40
N ALA A 304 -37.25 -27.34 -75.96
CA ALA A 304 -37.03 -28.59 -76.68
C ALA A 304 -38.30 -29.45 -76.73
N GLN A 305 -39.06 -29.51 -75.63
CA GLN A 305 -40.34 -30.23 -75.59
C GLN A 305 -41.37 -29.59 -76.53
N ALA A 306 -41.48 -28.25 -76.54
CA ALA A 306 -42.37 -27.53 -77.46
C ALA A 306 -42.03 -27.78 -78.93
N LEU A 307 -40.73 -27.74 -79.28
CA LEU A 307 -40.25 -28.08 -80.62
C LEU A 307 -40.57 -29.54 -81.00
N GLY A 308 -40.38 -30.47 -80.07
CA GLY A 308 -40.73 -31.88 -80.29
C GLY A 308 -42.22 -32.09 -80.55
N MET A 309 -43.10 -31.38 -79.82
CA MET A 309 -44.54 -31.41 -80.09
C MET A 309 -44.88 -30.80 -81.45
N ALA A 310 -44.29 -29.65 -81.79
CA ALA A 310 -44.52 -29.00 -83.08
C ALA A 310 -44.12 -29.89 -84.26
N LEU A 311 -42.95 -30.54 -84.18
CA LEU A 311 -42.49 -31.51 -85.19
C LEU A 311 -43.46 -32.69 -85.34
N LYS A 312 -44.00 -33.20 -84.22
CA LYS A 312 -44.98 -34.30 -84.22
C LYS A 312 -46.31 -33.94 -84.87
N VAL A 313 -46.67 -32.65 -84.95
CA VAL A 313 -47.90 -32.19 -85.63
C VAL A 313 -47.70 -32.04 -87.13
N VAL A 314 -46.47 -31.78 -87.58
CA VAL A 314 -46.13 -31.56 -88.99
C VAL A 314 -45.88 -32.88 -89.74
N LEU A 315 -45.41 -33.91 -89.05
CA LEU A 315 -45.18 -35.27 -89.57
C LEU A 315 -46.43 -36.14 -89.42
#